data_AF-A0A924DMX7-F1
#
_entry.id   AF-A0A924DMX7-F1
#
_cell.length_a   1.000
_cell.length_b   1.000
_cell.length_c   1.000
_cell.angle_alpha   90.00
_cell.angle_beta   90.00
_cell.angle_gamma   90.00
#
_symmetry.space_group_name_H-M   'P 1'
#
loop_
_entity.id
_entity.type
_entity.pdbx_description
1 polymer ?
#
loop_
_entity_poly.entity_id
_entity_poly.type
_entity_poly.pdbx_seq_one_letter_code
_entity_poly.pdbx_strand_id
1 'polypeptide(L)'
;MTTICFSLFSYALLLLTIAKLPENAWDYLLKLVPLWLTILKQQKKNLPLIGEIDRGKDLLIAFTECEAKISLGIKILPSSIPQYKFYTNLLEQLFETHRRLGIGIKKFIPEIRSALIQDIQFEKKVIDELFSGILQFLVIAATTWSFVFLSSSIVQIPLPRFTLFVMIGLQLSGIAVFFQLVKKVKSRTFTKFSKAIEELYLFTSLLEIGLPLNEILQRSGILQGNLVSFKIFENLSDRMKKLVARLKETGLSPRDEAQEIIREIWHLQEENFQKFTKIVQVLKFSVLAFFFLPAYFLYLYSIFKFFMEQ
;
A
#
# COMPACT_ATOMS: atom_id res chain seq x y z
N MET A 1 17.50 -23.24 19.83
CA MET A 1 17.63 -22.54 21.13
C MET A 1 18.55 -21.32 21.07
N THR A 2 19.68 -21.37 20.37
CA THR A 2 20.67 -20.27 20.31
C THR A 2 20.14 -18.95 19.74
N THR A 3 19.28 -18.98 18.72
CA THR A 3 18.66 -17.76 18.14
C THR A 3 17.70 -17.07 19.11
N ILE A 4 16.94 -17.81 19.90
CA ILE A 4 16.01 -17.25 20.90
C ILE A 4 16.83 -16.59 22.03
N CYS A 5 17.86 -17.25 22.55
CA CYS A 5 18.74 -16.68 23.57
C CYS A 5 19.44 -15.40 23.10
N PHE A 6 19.95 -15.39 21.86
CA PHE A 6 20.61 -14.19 21.31
C PHE A 6 19.62 -13.03 21.11
N SER A 7 18.40 -13.33 20.64
CA SER A 7 17.36 -12.30 20.54
C SER A 7 16.99 -11.74 21.91
N LEU A 8 16.74 -12.58 22.91
CA LEU A 8 16.42 -12.19 24.29
C LEU A 8 17.54 -11.35 24.91
N PHE A 9 18.79 -11.74 24.70
CA PHE A 9 19.95 -10.97 25.17
C PHE A 9 20.01 -9.59 24.52
N SER A 10 19.80 -9.51 23.20
CA SER A 10 19.77 -8.21 22.51
C SER A 10 18.64 -7.31 23.00
N TYR A 11 17.44 -7.87 23.24
CA TYR A 11 16.31 -7.13 23.81
C TYR A 11 16.57 -6.67 25.24
N ALA A 12 17.19 -7.51 26.07
CA ALA A 12 17.58 -7.14 27.43
C ALA A 12 18.60 -6.01 27.44
N LEU A 13 19.57 -6.02 26.53
CA LEU A 13 20.56 -4.96 26.37
C LEU A 13 19.93 -3.64 25.90
N LEU A 14 18.94 -3.72 25.00
CA LEU A 14 18.17 -2.59 24.52
C LEU A 14 17.31 -1.98 25.66
N LEU A 15 16.66 -2.83 26.46
CA LEU A 15 15.92 -2.38 27.65
C LEU A 15 16.85 -1.75 28.70
N LEU A 16 18.04 -2.30 28.91
CA LEU A 16 19.04 -1.74 29.84
C LEU A 16 19.57 -0.37 29.38
N THR A 17 19.81 -0.20 28.08
CA THR A 17 20.23 1.09 27.52
C THR A 17 19.11 2.13 27.58
N ILE A 18 17.87 1.71 27.33
CA ILE A 18 16.67 2.53 27.53
C ILE A 18 16.51 2.94 29.01
N ALA A 19 16.71 2.02 29.94
CA ALA A 19 16.60 2.27 31.38
C ALA A 19 17.70 3.21 31.92
N LYS A 20 18.86 3.28 31.26
CA LYS A 20 19.96 4.17 31.63
C LYS A 20 19.89 5.56 30.97
N LEU A 21 18.86 5.87 30.19
CA LEU A 21 18.67 7.24 29.71
C LEU A 21 18.38 8.17 30.90
N PRO A 22 18.99 9.37 30.95
CA PRO A 22 18.74 10.34 32.01
C PRO A 22 17.25 10.75 32.05
N GLU A 23 16.68 10.96 33.24
CA GLU A 23 15.25 11.27 33.45
C GLU A 23 14.78 12.45 32.59
N ASN A 24 15.62 13.48 32.44
CA ASN A 24 15.33 14.65 31.61
C ASN A 24 15.09 14.30 30.12
N ALA A 25 15.72 13.23 29.61
CA ALA A 25 15.52 12.78 28.24
C ALA A 25 14.17 12.07 28.07
N TRP A 26 13.69 11.37 29.10
CA TRP A 26 12.36 10.75 29.10
C TRP A 26 11.26 11.79 29.07
N ASP A 27 11.36 12.82 29.90
CA ASP A 27 10.38 13.91 29.91
C ASP A 27 10.33 14.66 28.58
N TYR A 28 11.48 14.85 27.93
CA TYR A 28 11.57 15.46 26.61
C TYR A 28 10.93 14.58 25.53
N LEU A 29 11.22 13.27 25.53
CA LEU A 29 10.62 12.31 24.61
C LEU A 29 9.11 12.21 24.80
N LEU A 30 8.63 12.10 26.05
CA LEU A 30 7.20 12.01 26.36
C LEU A 30 6.42 13.26 25.96
N LYS A 31 7.04 14.46 26.01
CA LYS A 31 6.43 15.71 25.50
C LYS A 31 6.42 15.77 23.97
N LEU A 32 7.44 15.21 23.31
CA LEU A 32 7.51 15.16 21.86
C LEU A 32 6.51 14.19 21.25
N VAL A 33 6.28 13.03 21.88
CA VAL A 33 5.36 11.99 21.38
C VAL A 33 3.96 12.53 21.00
N PRO A 34 3.22 13.27 21.86
CA PRO A 34 1.89 13.76 21.51
C PRO A 34 1.94 14.79 20.37
N LEU A 35 2.97 15.63 20.31
CA LEU A 35 3.16 16.62 19.25
C LEU A 35 3.48 15.95 17.90
N TRP A 36 4.31 14.91 17.92
CA TRP A 36 4.55 14.08 16.74
C TRP A 36 3.30 13.31 16.34
N LEU A 37 2.51 12.78 17.29
CA LEU A 37 1.27 12.07 16.99
C LEU A 37 0.21 12.98 16.38
N THR A 38 0.08 14.24 16.82
CA THR A 38 -0.85 15.20 16.20
C THR A 38 -0.40 15.59 14.81
N ILE A 39 0.89 15.87 14.60
CA ILE A 39 1.45 16.13 13.26
C ILE A 39 1.25 14.93 12.35
N LEU A 40 1.55 13.71 12.83
CA LEU A 40 1.36 12.48 12.09
C LEU A 40 -0.11 12.26 11.74
N LYS A 41 -1.05 12.51 12.67
CA LYS A 41 -2.50 12.41 12.39
C LYS A 41 -2.93 13.40 11.33
N GLN A 42 -2.46 14.65 11.40
CA GLN A 42 -2.82 15.70 10.45
C GLN A 42 -2.21 15.44 9.07
N GLN A 43 -0.98 14.93 9.01
CA GLN A 43 -0.32 14.58 7.75
C GLN A 43 -0.71 13.19 7.21
N LYS A 44 -1.34 12.33 8.02
CA LYS A 44 -1.71 10.96 7.65
C LYS A 44 -2.51 10.91 6.35
N LYS A 45 -3.45 11.85 6.18
CA LYS A 45 -4.28 11.95 4.97
C LYS A 45 -3.48 12.31 3.71
N ASN A 46 -2.38 13.06 3.87
CA ASN A 46 -1.52 13.49 2.77
C ASN A 46 -0.44 12.46 2.42
N LEU A 47 -0.19 11.48 3.29
CA LEU A 47 0.80 10.45 3.02
C LEU A 47 0.28 9.50 1.92
N PRO A 48 1.08 9.23 0.88
CA PRO A 48 0.59 8.56 -0.33
C PRO A 48 0.15 7.12 -0.11
N LEU A 49 0.68 6.41 0.90
CA LEU A 49 0.28 5.02 1.19
C LEU A 49 -0.75 4.96 2.31
N ILE A 50 -0.43 5.56 3.45
CA ILE A 50 -1.30 5.49 4.63
C ILE A 50 -2.62 6.24 4.40
N GLY A 51 -2.56 7.37 3.71
CA GLY A 51 -3.73 8.17 3.35
C GLY A 51 -4.64 7.49 2.32
N GLU A 52 -4.15 6.51 1.54
CA GLU A 52 -5.03 5.70 0.68
C GLU A 52 -6.00 4.89 1.52
N ILE A 53 -5.54 4.17 2.54
CA ILE A 53 -6.40 3.35 3.40
C ILE A 53 -7.46 4.20 4.11
N ASP A 54 -7.05 5.33 4.68
CA ASP A 54 -7.98 6.21 5.38
C ASP A 54 -9.03 6.80 4.43
N ARG A 55 -8.64 7.21 3.21
CA ARG A 55 -9.59 7.65 2.17
C ARG A 55 -10.56 6.55 1.74
N GLY A 56 -10.09 5.30 1.64
CA GLY A 56 -10.95 4.15 1.36
C GLY A 56 -11.96 3.90 2.47
N LYS A 57 -11.56 4.03 3.74
CA LYS A 57 -12.47 3.94 4.90
C LYS A 57 -13.48 5.09 4.93
N ASP A 58 -13.03 6.32 4.66
CA ASP A 58 -13.91 7.49 4.56
C ASP A 58 -14.97 7.25 3.45
N LEU A 59 -14.57 6.71 2.30
CA LEU A 59 -15.49 6.33 1.23
C LEU A 59 -16.48 5.23 1.65
N LEU A 60 -16.01 4.22 2.40
CA LEU A 60 -16.86 3.14 2.92
C LEU A 60 -17.94 3.65 3.89
N ILE A 61 -17.63 4.66 4.69
CA ILE A 61 -18.61 5.35 5.55
C ILE A 61 -19.60 6.12 4.67
N ALA A 62 -19.09 6.86 3.68
CA ALA A 62 -19.92 7.62 2.75
C ALA A 62 -20.90 6.74 1.96
N PHE A 63 -20.54 5.48 1.65
CA PHE A 63 -21.46 4.51 1.06
C PHE A 63 -22.73 4.30 1.90
N THR A 64 -22.59 4.18 3.22
CA THR A 64 -23.73 3.95 4.13
C THR A 64 -24.63 5.20 4.19
N GLU A 65 -24.02 6.40 4.18
CA GLU A 65 -24.77 7.66 4.09
C GLU A 65 -25.48 7.81 2.74
N CYS A 66 -24.85 7.39 1.65
CA CYS A 66 -25.44 7.42 0.31
C CYS A 66 -26.66 6.48 0.23
N GLU A 67 -26.57 5.26 0.76
CA GLU A 67 -27.71 4.33 0.82
C GLU A 67 -28.90 4.92 1.59
N ALA A 68 -28.62 5.57 2.72
CA ALA A 68 -29.64 6.26 3.52
C ALA A 68 -30.28 7.42 2.72
N LYS A 69 -29.47 8.28 2.09
CA LYS A 69 -29.95 9.41 1.28
C LYS A 69 -30.78 8.96 0.09
N ILE A 70 -30.35 7.91 -0.63
CA ILE A 70 -31.11 7.32 -1.75
C ILE A 70 -32.46 6.78 -1.27
N SER A 71 -32.49 6.14 -0.09
CA SER A 71 -33.73 5.63 0.49
C SER A 71 -34.71 6.74 0.88
N LEU A 72 -34.21 7.94 1.18
CA LEU A 72 -34.99 9.14 1.46
C LEU A 72 -35.29 9.98 0.20
N GLY A 73 -34.84 9.56 -0.99
CA GLY A 73 -34.99 10.33 -2.23
C GLY A 73 -34.16 11.62 -2.29
N ILE A 74 -33.15 11.76 -1.41
CA ILE A 74 -32.28 12.93 -1.35
C ILE A 74 -31.21 12.81 -2.44
N LYS A 75 -31.04 13.88 -3.22
CA LYS A 75 -30.00 13.96 -4.27
C LYS A 75 -28.60 13.95 -3.63
N ILE A 76 -27.75 13.04 -4.08
CA ILE A 76 -26.34 12.98 -3.69
C ILE A 76 -25.54 13.92 -4.60
N LEU A 77 -24.75 14.81 -3.99
CA LEU A 77 -23.85 15.71 -4.70
C LEU A 77 -22.49 15.01 -4.91
N PRO A 78 -21.91 15.02 -6.12
CA PRO A 78 -20.59 14.44 -6.38
C PRO A 78 -19.51 14.97 -5.43
N SER A 79 -19.56 16.27 -5.11
CA SER A 79 -18.61 16.94 -4.20
C SER A 79 -18.60 16.39 -2.76
N SER A 80 -19.60 15.58 -2.38
CA SER A 80 -19.67 14.96 -1.06
C SER A 80 -18.99 13.59 -0.99
N ILE A 81 -18.57 13.02 -2.13
CA ILE A 81 -17.98 11.69 -2.20
C ILE A 81 -16.46 11.79 -1.94
N PRO A 82 -15.93 11.11 -0.91
CA PRO A 82 -14.49 11.07 -0.67
C PRO A 82 -13.73 10.50 -1.88
N GLN A 83 -12.58 11.10 -2.20
CA GLN A 83 -11.75 10.65 -3.32
C GLN A 83 -10.94 9.41 -2.96
N TYR A 84 -11.18 8.29 -3.65
CA TYR A 84 -10.45 7.04 -3.50
C TYR A 84 -10.39 6.26 -4.82
N LYS A 85 -9.19 6.21 -5.42
CA LYS A 85 -8.87 5.48 -6.66
C LYS A 85 -9.95 5.70 -7.75
N PHE A 86 -10.30 4.64 -8.50
CA PHE A 86 -11.35 4.68 -9.51
C PHE A 86 -12.76 4.55 -8.93
N TYR A 87 -12.91 4.13 -7.66
CA TYR A 87 -14.21 3.92 -7.03
C TYR A 87 -15.03 5.22 -6.98
N THR A 88 -14.38 6.36 -6.74
CA THR A 88 -15.05 7.67 -6.77
C THR A 88 -15.63 7.95 -8.16
N ASN A 89 -14.84 7.80 -9.21
CA ASN A 89 -15.30 8.03 -10.59
C ASN A 89 -16.43 7.06 -10.96
N LEU A 90 -16.31 5.78 -10.59
CA LEU A 90 -17.34 4.77 -10.80
C LEU A 90 -18.67 5.17 -10.14
N LEU A 91 -18.61 5.63 -8.89
CA LEU A 91 -19.80 6.09 -8.16
C LEU A 91 -20.42 7.35 -8.74
N GLU A 92 -19.60 8.33 -9.10
CA GLU A 92 -20.07 9.56 -9.72
C GLU A 92 -20.82 9.25 -11.03
N GLN A 93 -20.25 8.37 -11.87
CA GLN A 93 -20.89 7.93 -13.11
C GLN A 93 -22.20 7.16 -12.84
N LEU A 94 -22.23 6.29 -11.83
CA LEU A 94 -23.44 5.56 -11.43
C LEU A 94 -24.54 6.51 -10.92
N PHE A 95 -24.21 7.46 -10.04
CA PHE A 95 -25.15 8.44 -9.52
C PHE A 95 -25.67 9.37 -10.61
N GLU A 96 -24.80 9.82 -11.51
CA GLU A 96 -25.20 10.62 -12.64
C GLU A 96 -26.15 9.85 -13.57
N THR A 97 -25.84 8.58 -13.85
CA THR A 97 -26.67 7.74 -14.70
C THR A 97 -28.03 7.44 -14.07
N HIS A 98 -28.07 7.16 -12.77
CA HIS A 98 -29.31 7.04 -12.01
C HIS A 98 -30.16 8.30 -12.07
N ARG A 99 -29.54 9.48 -11.92
CA ARG A 99 -30.26 10.75 -12.00
C ARG A 99 -30.87 10.99 -13.38
N ARG A 100 -30.17 10.59 -14.45
CA ARG A 100 -30.61 10.79 -15.84
C ARG A 100 -31.67 9.77 -16.26
N LEU A 101 -31.57 8.52 -15.81
CA LEU A 101 -32.35 7.40 -16.35
C LEU A 101 -33.26 6.70 -15.33
N GLY A 102 -33.18 7.05 -14.03
CA GLY A 102 -34.05 6.53 -12.98
C GLY A 102 -33.75 5.10 -12.51
N ILE A 103 -32.58 4.54 -12.84
CA ILE A 103 -32.27 3.12 -12.61
C ILE A 103 -31.88 2.84 -11.17
N GLY A 104 -32.45 1.81 -10.53
CA GLY A 104 -32.17 1.50 -9.13
C GLY A 104 -30.70 1.13 -8.84
N ILE A 105 -29.93 2.06 -8.24
CA ILE A 105 -28.52 1.84 -7.84
C ILE A 105 -28.39 0.80 -6.71
N LYS A 106 -29.48 0.51 -5.98
CA LYS A 106 -29.46 -0.36 -4.80
C LYS A 106 -28.81 -1.73 -5.04
N LYS A 107 -28.83 -2.24 -6.28
CA LYS A 107 -28.20 -3.51 -6.64
C LYS A 107 -26.67 -3.44 -6.77
N PHE A 108 -26.12 -2.29 -7.16
CA PHE A 108 -24.69 -2.12 -7.43
C PHE A 108 -23.88 -1.75 -6.19
N ILE A 109 -24.48 -0.99 -5.27
CA ILE A 109 -23.77 -0.52 -4.09
C ILE A 109 -23.16 -1.67 -3.28
N PRO A 110 -23.87 -2.78 -2.98
CA PRO A 110 -23.27 -3.89 -2.23
C PRO A 110 -22.05 -4.52 -2.92
N GLU A 111 -22.09 -4.64 -4.25
CA GLU A 111 -20.98 -5.20 -5.03
C GLU A 111 -19.75 -4.31 -4.97
N ILE A 112 -19.91 -3.00 -5.22
CA ILE A 112 -18.81 -2.04 -5.18
C ILE A 112 -18.28 -1.90 -3.76
N ARG A 113 -19.14 -1.93 -2.75
CA ARG A 113 -18.76 -1.94 -1.34
C ARG A 113 -17.90 -3.16 -1.01
N SER A 114 -18.29 -4.35 -1.47
CA SER A 114 -17.51 -5.58 -1.29
C SER A 114 -16.14 -5.46 -1.95
N ALA A 115 -16.09 -4.96 -3.19
CA ALA A 115 -14.86 -4.72 -3.93
C ALA A 115 -13.94 -3.71 -3.22
N LEU A 116 -14.50 -2.62 -2.71
CA LEU A 116 -13.78 -1.60 -1.93
C LEU A 116 -13.20 -2.20 -0.64
N ILE A 117 -13.95 -3.05 0.06
CA ILE A 117 -13.45 -3.74 1.26
C ILE A 117 -12.25 -4.62 0.91
N GLN A 118 -12.34 -5.41 -0.17
CA GLN A 118 -11.23 -6.25 -0.63
C GLN A 118 -10.00 -5.41 -1.00
N ASP A 119 -10.19 -4.30 -1.69
CA ASP A 119 -9.11 -3.37 -2.04
C ASP A 119 -8.46 -2.73 -0.80
N ILE A 120 -9.25 -2.31 0.20
CA ILE A 120 -8.73 -1.77 1.46
C ILE A 120 -7.92 -2.84 2.22
N GLN A 121 -8.40 -4.09 2.26
CA GLN A 121 -7.68 -5.20 2.87
C GLN A 121 -6.35 -5.47 2.15
N PHE A 122 -6.37 -5.44 0.82
CA PHE A 122 -5.17 -5.56 0.00
C PHE A 122 -4.16 -4.44 0.30
N GLU A 123 -4.61 -3.19 0.33
CA GLU A 123 -3.76 -2.05 0.67
C GLU A 123 -3.16 -2.17 2.07
N LYS A 124 -3.94 -2.68 3.03
CA LYS A 124 -3.43 -2.98 4.37
C LYS A 124 -2.29 -4.00 4.33
N LYS A 125 -2.43 -5.10 3.59
CA LYS A 125 -1.36 -6.10 3.43
C LYS A 125 -0.08 -5.48 2.85
N VAL A 126 -0.21 -4.58 1.86
CA VAL A 126 0.93 -3.87 1.26
C VAL A 126 1.63 -2.97 2.30
N ILE A 127 0.87 -2.25 3.12
CA ILE A 127 1.42 -1.41 4.18
C ILE A 127 2.09 -2.26 5.27
N ASP A 128 1.48 -3.38 5.66
CA ASP A 128 2.05 -4.29 6.66
C ASP A 128 3.42 -4.83 6.20
N GLU A 129 3.56 -5.16 4.91
CA GLU A 129 4.84 -5.61 4.33
C GLU A 129 5.91 -4.50 4.32
N LEU A 130 5.51 -3.26 4.02
CA LEU A 130 6.38 -2.07 4.08
C LEU A 130 6.83 -1.80 5.52
N PHE A 131 5.89 -1.80 6.47
CA PHE A 131 6.16 -1.54 7.88
C PHE A 131 7.09 -2.62 8.46
N SER A 132 6.90 -3.88 8.08
CA SER A 132 7.82 -4.98 8.40
C SER A 132 9.27 -4.66 7.97
N GLY A 133 9.47 -4.12 6.76
CA GLY A 133 10.80 -3.73 6.29
C GLY A 133 11.41 -2.57 7.08
N ILE A 134 10.62 -1.53 7.32
CA ILE A 134 11.06 -0.36 8.11
C ILE A 134 11.46 -0.80 9.53
N LEU A 135 10.65 -1.64 10.17
CA LEU A 135 10.94 -2.14 11.51
C LEU A 135 12.24 -2.95 11.53
N GLN A 136 12.47 -3.82 10.54
CA GLN A 136 13.71 -4.57 10.41
C GLN A 136 14.93 -3.64 10.29
N PHE A 137 14.84 -2.58 9.49
CA PHE A 137 15.91 -1.60 9.35
C PHE A 137 16.16 -0.80 10.65
N LEU A 138 15.10 -0.43 11.36
CA LEU A 138 15.21 0.26 12.64
C LEU A 138 15.89 -0.60 13.71
N VAL A 139 15.55 -1.89 13.78
CA VAL A 139 16.21 -2.83 14.71
C VAL A 139 17.69 -2.94 14.38
N ILE A 140 18.05 -3.13 13.10
CA ILE A 140 19.45 -3.24 12.68
C ILE A 140 20.21 -1.93 12.91
N ALA A 141 19.60 -0.78 12.65
CA ALA A 141 20.17 0.52 13.02
C ALA A 141 20.43 0.59 14.53
N ALA A 142 19.42 0.29 15.35
CA ALA A 142 19.53 0.35 16.81
C ALA A 142 20.65 -0.57 17.34
N THR A 143 20.77 -1.79 16.81
CA THR A 143 21.87 -2.70 17.16
C THR A 143 23.23 -2.14 16.74
N THR A 144 23.33 -1.57 15.54
CA THR A 144 24.57 -0.95 15.05
C THR A 144 24.99 0.21 15.93
N TRP A 145 24.06 1.11 16.26
CA TRP A 145 24.32 2.25 17.14
C TRP A 145 24.67 1.83 18.56
N SER A 146 23.97 0.84 19.12
CA SER A 146 24.30 0.27 20.42
C SER A 146 25.74 -0.26 20.46
N PHE A 147 26.15 -1.00 19.41
CA PHE A 147 27.53 -1.46 19.27
C PHE A 147 28.54 -0.31 19.21
N VAL A 148 28.26 0.72 18.40
CA VAL A 148 29.10 1.92 18.26
C VAL A 148 29.30 2.63 19.61
N PHE A 149 28.23 2.84 20.37
CA PHE A 149 28.31 3.51 21.66
C PHE A 149 29.06 2.67 22.71
N LEU A 150 28.78 1.37 22.78
CA LEU A 150 29.43 0.48 23.75
C LEU A 150 30.92 0.36 23.49
N SER A 151 31.32 0.09 22.24
CA SER A 151 32.74 -0.05 21.91
C SER A 151 33.52 1.25 22.03
N SER A 152 32.92 2.40 21.69
CA SER A 152 33.53 3.72 21.97
C SER A 152 33.71 3.98 23.47
N SER A 153 32.72 3.62 24.29
CA SER A 153 32.80 3.80 25.75
C SER A 153 33.86 2.90 26.40
N ILE A 154 34.05 1.68 25.91
CA ILE A 154 34.99 0.70 26.48
C ILE A 154 36.43 1.03 26.06
N VAL A 155 36.65 1.33 24.78
CA VAL A 155 38.00 1.50 24.22
C VAL A 155 38.45 2.97 24.25
N GLN A 156 37.58 3.90 24.68
CA GLN A 156 37.84 5.35 24.72
C GLN A 156 38.28 5.94 23.37
N ILE A 157 37.82 5.34 22.26
CA ILE A 157 38.16 5.78 20.91
C ILE A 157 37.44 7.11 20.61
N PRO A 158 38.15 8.19 20.26
CA PRO A 158 37.53 9.43 19.82
C PRO A 158 36.93 9.21 18.43
N LEU A 159 35.60 9.08 18.36
CA LEU A 159 34.91 8.90 17.08
C LEU A 159 34.79 10.24 16.33
N PRO A 160 35.32 10.33 15.09
CA PRO A 160 35.14 11.52 14.26
C PRO A 160 33.66 11.79 14.02
N ARG A 161 33.18 13.00 14.31
CA ARG A 161 31.78 13.40 14.08
C ARG A 161 31.35 13.19 12.62
N PHE A 162 32.29 13.35 11.68
CA PHE A 162 32.07 13.11 10.26
C PHE A 162 31.69 11.66 9.97
N THR A 163 32.37 10.68 10.56
CA THR A 163 32.04 9.24 10.44
C THR A 163 30.61 8.98 10.88
N LEU A 164 30.21 9.50 12.05
CA LEU A 164 28.84 9.34 12.57
C LEU A 164 27.80 9.96 11.63
N PHE A 165 28.08 11.14 11.09
CA PHE A 165 27.21 11.81 10.14
C PHE A 165 27.02 10.99 8.86
N VAL A 166 28.10 10.44 8.30
CA VAL A 166 28.04 9.57 7.11
C VAL A 166 27.24 8.29 7.41
N MET A 167 27.40 7.68 8.59
CA MET A 167 26.62 6.50 8.98
C MET A 167 25.12 6.80 9.04
N ILE A 168 24.71 7.92 9.65
CA ILE A 168 23.31 8.35 9.69
C ILE A 168 22.80 8.59 8.27
N GLY A 169 23.57 9.31 7.45
CA GLY A 169 23.23 9.60 6.06
C GLY A 169 23.00 8.33 5.24
N LEU A 170 23.88 7.34 5.36
CA LEU A 170 23.75 6.05 4.70
C LEU A 170 22.48 5.31 5.14
N GLN A 171 22.21 5.20 6.44
CA GLN A 171 21.02 4.50 6.94
C GLN A 171 19.71 5.19 6.52
N LEU A 172 19.63 6.52 6.65
CA LEU A 172 18.45 7.29 6.22
C LEU A 172 18.23 7.21 4.71
N SER A 173 19.30 7.30 3.92
CA SER A 173 19.21 7.14 2.46
C SER A 173 18.74 5.74 2.06
N GLY A 174 19.18 4.69 2.77
CA GLY A 174 18.70 3.33 2.56
C GLY A 174 17.20 3.18 2.80
N ILE A 175 16.66 3.75 3.87
CA ILE A 175 15.22 3.74 4.17
C ILE A 175 14.45 4.50 3.08
N ALA A 176 14.94 5.67 2.65
CA ALA A 176 14.30 6.46 1.60
C ALA A 176 14.27 5.72 0.26
N VAL A 177 15.39 5.10 -0.13
CA VAL A 177 15.51 4.29 -1.35
C VAL A 177 14.57 3.09 -1.31
N PHE A 178 14.51 2.37 -0.18
CA PHE A 178 13.57 1.27 0.00
C PHE A 178 12.12 1.70 -0.24
N PHE A 179 11.70 2.79 0.40
CA PHE A 179 10.33 3.29 0.27
C PHE A 179 9.97 3.63 -1.19
N GLN A 180 10.87 4.33 -1.90
CA GLN A 180 10.67 4.69 -3.30
C GLN A 180 10.60 3.45 -4.21
N LEU A 181 11.48 2.47 -4.01
CA LEU A 181 11.49 1.24 -4.79
C LEU A 181 10.22 0.42 -4.57
N VAL A 182 9.78 0.24 -3.32
CA VAL A 182 8.53 -0.47 -3.03
C VAL A 182 7.33 0.23 -3.66
N LYS A 183 7.24 1.57 -3.57
CA LYS A 183 6.18 2.34 -4.24
C LYS A 183 6.17 2.13 -5.75
N LYS A 184 7.36 2.14 -6.39
CA LYS A 184 7.50 1.92 -7.83
C LYS A 184 7.09 0.51 -8.24
N VAL A 185 7.50 -0.51 -7.48
CA VAL A 185 7.12 -1.91 -7.71
C VAL A 185 5.62 -2.10 -7.51
N LYS A 186 5.02 -1.55 -6.44
CA LYS A 186 3.57 -1.59 -6.18
C LYS A 186 2.80 -1.07 -7.39
N SER A 187 3.10 0.15 -7.85
CA SER A 187 2.39 0.77 -8.96
C SER A 187 2.55 -0.04 -10.25
N ARG A 188 3.77 -0.49 -10.57
CA ARG A 188 4.01 -1.27 -11.79
C ARG A 188 3.24 -2.60 -11.81
N THR A 189 3.11 -3.26 -10.67
CA THR A 189 2.44 -4.55 -10.54
C THR A 189 0.92 -4.40 -10.50
N PHE A 190 0.39 -3.51 -9.66
CA PHE A 190 -1.03 -3.53 -9.30
C PHE A 190 -1.91 -2.52 -10.05
N THR A 191 -1.34 -1.48 -10.68
CA THR A 191 -2.14 -0.51 -11.46
C THR A 191 -2.93 -1.19 -12.59
N LYS A 192 -2.41 -2.29 -13.15
CA LYS A 192 -3.05 -3.06 -14.22
C LYS A 192 -4.34 -3.75 -13.75
N PHE A 193 -4.30 -4.33 -12.55
CA PHE A 193 -5.45 -4.99 -11.93
C PHE A 193 -6.53 -3.96 -11.61
N SER A 194 -6.14 -2.84 -10.99
CA SER A 194 -7.08 -1.76 -10.67
C SER A 194 -7.86 -1.27 -11.90
N LYS A 195 -7.18 -1.08 -13.04
CA LYS A 195 -7.84 -0.64 -14.27
C LYS A 195 -8.70 -1.73 -14.91
N ALA A 196 -8.26 -2.98 -14.92
CA ALA A 196 -9.06 -4.09 -15.44
C ALA A 196 -10.35 -4.30 -14.61
N ILE A 197 -10.24 -4.16 -13.29
CA ILE A 197 -11.39 -4.22 -12.36
C ILE A 197 -12.33 -3.04 -12.61
N GLU A 198 -11.81 -1.82 -12.77
CA GLU A 198 -12.59 -0.63 -13.13
C GLU A 198 -13.40 -0.84 -14.43
N GLU A 199 -12.75 -1.29 -15.51
CA GLU A 199 -13.38 -1.56 -16.81
C GLU A 199 -14.52 -2.59 -16.68
N LEU A 200 -14.30 -3.65 -15.91
CA LEU A 200 -15.32 -4.69 -15.69
C LEU A 200 -16.49 -4.19 -14.84
N TYR A 201 -16.24 -3.47 -13.75
CA TYR A 201 -17.33 -2.90 -12.95
C TYR A 201 -18.12 -1.86 -13.72
N LEU A 202 -17.47 -1.05 -14.57
CA LEU A 202 -18.16 -0.14 -15.48
C LEU A 202 -19.00 -0.90 -16.49
N PHE A 203 -18.46 -1.96 -17.09
CA PHE A 203 -19.20 -2.79 -18.03
C PHE A 203 -20.45 -3.41 -17.39
N THR A 204 -20.31 -4.08 -16.25
CA THR A 204 -21.44 -4.72 -15.55
C THR A 204 -22.47 -3.69 -15.09
N SER A 205 -22.02 -2.54 -14.60
CA SER A 205 -22.89 -1.43 -14.22
C SER A 205 -23.72 -0.92 -15.38
N LEU A 206 -23.08 -0.62 -16.52
CA LEU A 206 -23.73 -0.06 -17.69
C LEU A 206 -24.68 -1.07 -18.39
N LEU A 207 -24.44 -2.37 -18.25
CA LEU A 207 -25.33 -3.41 -18.79
C LEU A 207 -26.74 -3.36 -18.19
N GLU A 208 -26.88 -3.20 -16.87
CA GLU A 208 -28.23 -3.19 -16.27
C GLU A 208 -28.98 -1.88 -16.50
N ILE A 209 -28.26 -0.86 -16.96
CA ILE A 209 -28.82 0.45 -17.27
C ILE A 209 -29.62 0.42 -18.58
N GLY A 210 -29.41 -0.60 -19.41
CA GLY A 210 -30.13 -0.77 -20.68
C GLY A 210 -29.67 0.20 -21.77
N LEU A 211 -28.43 0.71 -21.68
CA LEU A 211 -27.83 1.50 -22.74
C LEU A 211 -27.58 0.64 -24.00
N PRO A 212 -27.51 1.26 -25.19
CA PRO A 212 -27.10 0.56 -26.40
C PRO A 212 -25.74 -0.11 -26.20
N LEU A 213 -25.64 -1.40 -26.55
CA LEU A 213 -24.44 -2.20 -26.28
C LEU A 213 -23.15 -1.57 -26.83
N ASN A 214 -23.19 -0.94 -28.00
CA ASN A 214 -22.02 -0.26 -28.57
C ASN A 214 -21.53 0.90 -27.68
N GLU A 215 -22.45 1.65 -27.08
CA GLU A 215 -22.12 2.73 -26.14
C GLU A 215 -21.52 2.17 -24.84
N ILE A 216 -22.07 1.05 -24.34
CA ILE A 216 -21.54 0.32 -23.18
C ILE A 216 -20.10 -0.12 -23.42
N LEU A 217 -19.83 -0.77 -24.57
CA LEU A 217 -18.52 -1.28 -24.91
C LEU A 217 -17.50 -0.14 -25.10
N GLN A 218 -17.93 0.99 -25.67
CA GLN A 218 -17.07 2.15 -25.84
C GLN A 218 -16.74 2.82 -24.49
N ARG A 219 -17.74 3.03 -23.63
CA ARG A 219 -17.55 3.71 -22.33
C ARG A 219 -16.78 2.87 -21.32
N SER A 220 -17.04 1.57 -21.27
CA SER A 220 -16.34 0.65 -20.36
C SER A 220 -14.91 0.35 -20.80
N GLY A 221 -14.59 0.53 -22.10
CA GLY A 221 -13.29 0.19 -22.64
C GLY A 221 -12.97 -1.31 -22.64
N ILE A 222 -13.93 -2.20 -22.34
CA ILE A 222 -13.65 -3.61 -22.02
C ILE A 222 -12.97 -4.40 -23.16
N LEU A 223 -13.16 -3.99 -24.42
CA LEU A 223 -12.57 -4.64 -25.60
C LEU A 223 -11.25 -4.03 -26.08
N GLN A 224 -10.89 -2.84 -25.60
CA GLN A 224 -9.71 -2.08 -26.05
C GLN A 224 -8.79 -1.70 -24.87
N GLY A 225 -9.23 -1.97 -23.64
CA GLY A 225 -8.62 -1.50 -22.42
C GLY A 225 -7.52 -2.40 -21.88
N ASN A 226 -7.31 -2.28 -20.58
CA ASN A 226 -6.25 -2.94 -19.83
C ASN A 226 -6.49 -4.44 -19.73
N LEU A 227 -7.75 -4.89 -19.70
CA LEU A 227 -8.05 -6.32 -19.72
C LEU A 227 -7.48 -7.02 -20.98
N VAL A 228 -7.51 -6.35 -22.14
CA VAL A 228 -7.02 -6.90 -23.41
C VAL A 228 -5.51 -6.66 -23.60
N SER A 229 -5.02 -5.52 -23.10
CA SER A 229 -3.64 -5.08 -23.36
C SER A 229 -2.57 -5.88 -22.61
N PHE A 230 -2.91 -6.52 -21.49
CA PHE A 230 -1.93 -7.21 -20.65
C PHE A 230 -1.99 -8.72 -20.80
N LYS A 231 -0.84 -9.33 -21.13
CA LYS A 231 -0.68 -10.78 -21.27
C LYS A 231 -1.17 -11.61 -20.07
N ILE A 232 -1.07 -11.07 -18.86
CA ILE A 232 -1.55 -11.76 -17.65
C ILE A 232 -3.07 -12.01 -17.66
N PHE A 233 -3.81 -11.24 -18.45
CA PHE A 233 -5.26 -11.34 -18.58
C PHE A 233 -5.69 -11.95 -19.92
N GLU A 234 -4.78 -12.54 -20.71
CA GLU A 234 -5.06 -13.06 -22.06
C GLU A 234 -6.26 -14.02 -22.07
N ASN A 235 -6.25 -15.03 -21.19
CA ASN A 235 -7.35 -15.99 -21.06
C ASN A 235 -8.68 -15.32 -20.64
N LEU A 236 -8.63 -14.31 -19.77
CA LEU A 236 -9.81 -13.59 -19.29
C LEU A 236 -10.37 -12.67 -20.37
N SER A 237 -9.49 -12.01 -21.12
CA SER A 237 -9.83 -11.19 -22.26
C SER A 237 -10.57 -12.00 -23.32
N ASP A 238 -10.08 -13.20 -23.64
CA ASP A 238 -10.71 -14.04 -24.64
C ASP A 238 -12.07 -14.60 -24.18
N ARG A 239 -12.20 -14.95 -22.90
CA ARG A 239 -13.51 -15.25 -22.30
C ARG A 239 -14.45 -14.06 -22.39
N MET A 240 -13.98 -12.87 -22.06
CA MET A 240 -14.78 -11.64 -22.11
C MET A 240 -15.23 -11.31 -23.53
N LYS A 241 -14.36 -11.45 -24.54
CA LYS A 241 -14.72 -11.28 -25.96
C LYS A 241 -15.81 -12.25 -26.39
N LYS A 242 -15.71 -13.53 -25.98
CA LYS A 242 -16.74 -14.55 -26.24
C LYS A 242 -18.06 -14.21 -25.56
N LEU A 243 -18.03 -13.72 -24.32
CA LEU A 243 -19.23 -13.26 -23.61
C LEU A 243 -19.90 -12.08 -24.32
N VAL A 244 -19.11 -11.09 -24.75
CA VAL A 244 -19.64 -9.95 -25.52
C VAL A 244 -20.22 -10.39 -26.87
N ALA A 245 -19.58 -11.34 -27.56
CA ALA A 245 -20.11 -11.89 -28.82
C ALA A 245 -21.44 -12.60 -28.60
N ARG A 246 -21.53 -13.46 -27.57
CA ARG A 246 -22.79 -14.13 -27.19
C ARG A 246 -23.88 -13.13 -26.84
N LEU A 247 -23.56 -12.10 -26.06
CA LEU A 247 -24.52 -11.05 -25.72
C LEU A 247 -25.05 -10.32 -26.98
N LYS A 248 -24.20 -10.09 -27.99
CA LYS A 248 -24.62 -9.51 -29.27
C LYS A 248 -25.58 -10.43 -30.04
N GLU A 249 -25.36 -11.74 -29.99
CA GLU A 249 -26.15 -12.73 -30.72
C GLU A 249 -27.48 -13.05 -30.04
N THR A 250 -27.48 -13.19 -28.71
CA THR A 250 -28.64 -13.70 -27.96
C THR A 250 -29.38 -12.64 -27.17
N GLY A 251 -28.74 -11.50 -26.87
CA GLY A 251 -29.28 -10.48 -25.98
C GLY A 251 -29.30 -10.88 -24.49
N LEU A 252 -28.80 -12.07 -24.14
CA LEU A 252 -28.76 -12.54 -22.75
C LEU A 252 -27.65 -11.83 -21.97
N SER A 253 -27.99 -11.33 -20.77
CA SER A 253 -27.05 -10.60 -19.91
C SER A 253 -25.92 -11.51 -19.39
N PRO A 254 -24.64 -11.19 -19.65
CA PRO A 254 -23.49 -11.98 -19.20
C PRO A 254 -23.01 -11.57 -17.79
N ARG A 255 -23.93 -11.11 -16.92
CA ARG A 255 -23.56 -10.50 -15.64
C ARG A 255 -22.84 -11.49 -14.74
N ASP A 256 -23.39 -12.69 -14.60
CA ASP A 256 -22.84 -13.69 -13.67
C ASP A 256 -21.46 -14.16 -14.14
N GLU A 257 -21.28 -14.41 -15.43
CA GLU A 257 -19.97 -14.79 -15.97
C GLU A 257 -18.96 -13.63 -15.92
N ALA A 258 -19.41 -12.38 -16.07
CA ALA A 258 -18.54 -11.22 -15.87
C ALA A 258 -18.10 -11.09 -14.40
N GLN A 259 -18.98 -11.39 -13.43
CA GLN A 259 -18.61 -11.43 -12.01
C GLN A 259 -17.63 -12.56 -11.69
N GLU A 260 -17.72 -13.70 -12.37
CA GLU A 260 -16.69 -14.75 -12.28
C GLU A 260 -15.33 -14.26 -12.77
N ILE A 261 -15.28 -13.52 -13.90
CA ILE A 261 -14.03 -12.92 -14.40
C ILE A 261 -13.48 -11.92 -13.37
N ILE A 262 -14.31 -11.09 -12.75
CA ILE A 262 -13.87 -10.16 -11.70
C ILE A 262 -13.25 -10.94 -10.53
N ARG A 263 -13.87 -12.02 -10.07
CA ARG A 263 -13.34 -12.88 -8.99
C ARG A 263 -12.00 -13.50 -9.38
N GLU A 264 -11.84 -13.96 -10.61
CA GLU A 264 -10.56 -14.47 -11.11
C GLU A 264 -9.47 -13.39 -11.15
N ILE A 265 -9.80 -12.14 -11.50
CA ILE A 265 -8.82 -11.03 -11.44
C ILE A 265 -8.37 -10.78 -10.01
N TRP A 266 -9.29 -10.79 -9.04
CA TRP A 266 -8.94 -10.68 -7.62
C TRP A 266 -8.04 -11.82 -7.15
N HIS A 267 -8.33 -13.05 -7.60
CA HIS A 267 -7.45 -14.18 -7.32
C HIS A 267 -6.06 -13.98 -7.92
N LEU A 268 -5.96 -13.58 -9.19
CA LEU A 268 -4.67 -13.30 -9.83
C LEU A 268 -3.93 -12.16 -9.13
N GLN A 269 -4.63 -11.16 -8.62
CA GLN A 269 -4.03 -10.08 -7.83
C GLN A 269 -3.37 -10.63 -6.56
N GLU A 270 -4.04 -11.53 -5.83
CA GLU A 270 -3.49 -12.16 -4.62
C GLU A 270 -2.27 -13.04 -4.94
N GLU A 271 -2.27 -13.77 -6.06
CA GLU A 271 -1.08 -14.51 -6.50
C GLU A 271 0.10 -13.58 -6.81
N ASN A 272 -0.18 -12.45 -7.47
CA ASN A 272 0.85 -11.46 -7.75
C ASN A 272 1.30 -10.71 -6.49
N PHE A 273 0.46 -10.64 -5.46
CA PHE A 273 0.85 -10.16 -4.15
C PHE A 273 1.94 -11.03 -3.52
N GLN A 274 1.85 -12.35 -3.63
CA GLN A 274 2.92 -13.24 -3.15
C GLN A 274 4.24 -13.01 -3.89
N LYS A 275 4.19 -12.80 -5.22
CA LYS A 275 5.37 -12.45 -6.03
C LYS A 275 5.94 -11.10 -5.61
N PHE A 276 5.07 -10.12 -5.35
CA PHE A 276 5.45 -8.81 -4.83
C PHE A 276 6.19 -8.93 -3.49
N THR A 277 5.67 -9.71 -2.53
CA THR A 277 6.35 -9.94 -1.24
C THR A 277 7.76 -10.51 -1.42
N LYS A 278 7.94 -11.48 -2.32
CA LYS A 278 9.29 -12.02 -2.62
C LYS A 278 10.23 -10.94 -3.17
N ILE A 279 9.75 -10.09 -4.07
CA ILE A 279 10.54 -8.95 -4.59
C ILE A 279 10.89 -7.98 -3.45
N VAL A 280 9.93 -7.66 -2.58
CA VAL A 280 10.16 -6.77 -1.45
C VAL A 280 11.19 -7.37 -0.48
N GLN A 281 11.21 -8.68 -0.25
CA GLN A 281 12.25 -9.34 0.55
C GLN A 281 13.65 -9.18 -0.07
N VAL A 282 13.78 -9.35 -1.38
CA VAL A 282 15.05 -9.10 -2.10
C VAL A 282 15.46 -7.63 -1.97
N LEU A 283 14.51 -6.69 -2.05
CA LEU A 283 14.78 -5.28 -1.82
C LEU A 283 15.23 -5.00 -0.38
N LYS A 284 14.61 -5.61 0.63
CA LYS A 284 15.01 -5.51 2.04
C LYS A 284 16.48 -5.93 2.21
N PHE A 285 16.83 -7.10 1.68
CA PHE A 285 18.20 -7.61 1.72
C PHE A 285 19.19 -6.68 1.01
N SER A 286 18.84 -6.22 -0.20
CA SER A 286 19.70 -5.34 -0.99
C SER A 286 19.97 -4.03 -0.24
N VAL A 287 18.95 -3.41 0.36
CA VAL A 287 19.11 -2.17 1.12
C VAL A 287 20.00 -2.38 2.35
N LEU A 288 19.85 -3.51 3.05
CA LEU A 288 20.74 -3.85 4.15
C LEU A 288 22.19 -4.00 3.71
N ALA A 289 22.42 -4.72 2.60
CA ALA A 289 23.76 -4.97 2.08
C ALA A 289 24.46 -3.71 1.56
N PHE A 290 23.74 -2.77 0.96
CA PHE A 290 24.34 -1.59 0.33
C PHE A 290 24.33 -0.32 1.19
N PHE A 291 23.48 -0.23 2.23
CA PHE A 291 23.39 0.98 3.07
C PHE A 291 23.76 0.72 4.53
N PHE A 292 23.26 -0.36 5.12
CA PHE A 292 23.47 -0.64 6.54
C PHE A 292 24.82 -1.31 6.79
N LEU A 293 25.17 -2.29 5.97
CA LEU A 293 26.43 -3.01 6.10
C LEU A 293 27.66 -2.10 5.87
N PRO A 294 27.69 -1.20 4.87
CA PRO A 294 28.81 -0.26 4.71
C PRO A 294 28.92 0.74 5.85
N ALA A 295 27.80 1.18 6.45
CA ALA A 295 27.83 2.03 7.64
C ALA A 295 28.53 1.31 8.82
N TYR A 296 28.26 0.02 8.99
CA TYR A 296 28.96 -0.81 9.98
C TYR A 296 30.45 -1.00 9.66
N PHE A 297 30.81 -1.28 8.40
CA PHE A 297 32.22 -1.40 8.02
C PHE A 297 33.01 -0.10 8.14
N LEU A 298 32.39 1.04 7.86
CA LEU A 298 33.00 2.36 8.04
C LEU A 298 33.35 2.59 9.52
N TYR A 299 32.49 2.14 10.43
CA TYR A 299 32.77 2.14 11.86
C TYR A 299 33.95 1.24 12.23
N LEU A 300 33.95 -0.02 11.78
CA LEU A 300 35.06 -0.95 12.03
C LEU A 300 36.39 -0.43 11.49
N TYR A 301 36.40 0.13 10.27
CA TYR A 301 37.58 0.75 9.70
C TYR A 301 38.13 1.89 10.59
N SER A 302 37.24 2.68 11.18
CA SER A 302 37.63 3.77 12.09
C SER A 302 38.29 3.22 13.36
N ILE A 303 37.80 2.09 13.90
CA ILE A 303 38.42 1.39 15.02
C ILE A 303 39.81 0.87 14.64
N PHE A 304 39.93 0.16 13.52
CA PHE A 304 41.21 -0.42 13.09
C PHE A 304 42.26 0.65 12.81
N LYS A 305 41.87 1.74 12.15
CA LYS A 305 42.76 2.87 11.90
C LYS A 305 43.33 3.44 13.21
N PHE A 306 42.47 3.62 14.22
CA PHE A 306 42.90 4.12 15.53
C PHE A 306 43.94 3.20 16.20
N PHE A 307 43.75 1.88 16.14
CA PHE A 307 44.70 0.92 16.71
C PHE A 307 46.03 0.84 15.94
N MET A 308 46.04 1.12 14.63
CA MET A 308 47.26 1.11 13.83
C MET A 308 48.11 2.39 13.99
N GLU A 309 47.50 3.47 14.47
CA GLU A 309 48.19 4.75 14.73
C GLU A 309 48.77 4.86 16.15
N GLN A 310 48.47 3.90 17.04
CA GLN A 310 49.06 3.76 18.37
C GLN A 310 50.28 2.84 18.36
#